data_AF-A0A2S6AYI8-F1
#
_entry.id   AF-A0A2S6AYI8-F1
#
_cell.length_a   1.000
_cell.length_b   1.000
_cell.length_c   1.000
_cell.angle_alpha   90.00
_cell.angle_beta   90.00
_cell.angle_gamma   90.00
#
_symmetry.space_group_name_H-M   'P 1'
#
loop_
_entity.id
_entity.type
_entity.pdbx_description
1 polymer ?
#
loop_
_entity_poly.entity_id
_entity_poly.type
_entity_poly.pdbx_seq_one_letter_code
_entity_poly.pdbx_strand_id
1 'polypeptide(L)' 'SRAYKKNDQAWVEQKNGAVVRRLVGYGRLSGVDARNALAQLYESSRLYINFFQPSFKLKSKTRDGARVHKVYLAPATPC' A
#
# COMPACT_ATOMS: atom_id res chain seq x y z
N SER A 1 5.03 -20.85 -6.98
CA SER A 1 4.77 -20.30 -5.63
C SER A 1 4.98 -21.41 -4.61
N ARG A 2 5.77 -21.18 -3.55
CA ARG A 2 5.90 -22.19 -2.47
C ARG A 2 4.66 -22.09 -1.60
N ALA A 3 3.83 -23.14 -1.58
CA ALA A 3 2.73 -23.22 -0.63
C ALA A 3 3.31 -23.02 0.79
N TYR A 4 2.70 -22.13 1.57
CA TYR A 4 3.05 -21.82 2.97
C TYR A 4 4.27 -20.94 3.26
N LYS A 5 4.96 -20.38 2.25
CA LYS A 5 5.99 -19.35 2.48
C LYS A 5 5.49 -17.97 2.06
N LYS A 6 4.60 -17.39 2.88
CA LYS A 6 4.14 -16.01 2.71
C LYS A 6 5.26 -15.06 3.16
N ASN A 7 6.05 -14.57 2.22
CA ASN A 7 7.01 -13.50 2.47
C ASN A 7 6.36 -12.11 2.34
N ASP A 8 5.05 -12.06 2.03
CA ASP A 8 4.35 -10.82 1.74
C ASP A 8 3.78 -10.22 3.02
N GLN A 9 4.27 -9.03 3.38
CA GLN A 9 3.74 -8.29 4.50
C GLN A 9 2.40 -7.65 4.11
N ALA A 10 1.32 -8.01 4.80
CA ALA A 10 -0.04 -7.61 4.43
C ALA A 10 -0.23 -6.08 4.36
N TRP A 11 0.50 -5.33 5.18
CA TRP A 11 0.47 -3.86 5.17
C TRP A 11 1.21 -3.23 3.98
N VAL A 12 2.19 -3.94 3.42
CA VAL A 12 2.84 -3.52 2.16
C VAL A 12 1.87 -3.72 1.00
N GLU A 13 1.22 -4.87 0.93
CA GLU A 13 0.21 -5.16 -0.10
C GLU A 13 -0.99 -4.19 -0.06
N GLN A 14 -1.38 -3.70 1.14
CA GLN A 14 -2.42 -2.68 1.26
C GLN A 14 -2.07 -1.39 0.50
N LYS A 15 -0.78 -1.03 0.40
CA LYS A 15 -0.33 0.17 -0.32
C LYS A 15 -0.44 0.03 -1.84
N ASN A 16 -0.47 -1.18 -2.39
CA ASN A 16 -0.62 -1.38 -3.83
C ASN A 16 -1.91 -0.75 -4.37
N GLY A 17 -3.02 -0.85 -3.62
CA GLY A 17 -4.28 -0.20 -3.96
C GLY A 17 -4.33 1.27 -3.55
N ALA A 18 -4.00 1.55 -2.29
CA ALA A 18 -4.19 2.89 -1.71
C ALA A 18 -3.20 3.95 -2.21
N VAL A 19 -2.03 3.51 -2.69
CA VAL A 19 -0.91 4.37 -3.08
C VAL A 19 -0.53 4.14 -4.53
N VAL A 20 0.02 2.96 -4.85
CA VAL A 20 0.70 2.69 -6.13
C VAL A 20 -0.25 2.93 -7.31
N ARG A 21 -1.41 2.26 -7.31
CA ARG A 21 -2.42 2.40 -8.37
C ARG A 21 -3.04 3.79 -8.42
N ARG A 22 -3.08 4.52 -7.31
CA ARG A 22 -3.65 5.88 -7.25
C ARG A 22 -2.69 6.95 -7.77
N LEU A 23 -1.38 6.74 -7.60
CA LEU A 23 -0.35 7.63 -8.12
C LEU A 23 -0.04 7.38 -9.59
N VAL A 24 0.02 6.11 -10.00
CA VAL A 24 0.54 5.72 -11.33
C VAL A 24 -0.57 5.27 -12.28
N GLY A 25 -1.74 4.92 -11.77
CA GLY A 25 -2.83 4.34 -12.55
C GLY A 25 -2.64 2.84 -12.80
N TYR A 26 -3.33 2.34 -13.82
CA TYR A 26 -3.41 0.90 -14.15
C TYR A 26 -2.67 0.52 -15.43
N GLY A 27 -2.09 1.50 -16.13
CA GLY A 27 -1.41 1.28 -17.40
C GLY A 27 -0.16 0.42 -17.23
N ARG A 28 0.14 -0.42 -18.23
CA ARG A 28 1.41 -1.15 -18.28
C ARG A 28 2.50 -0.18 -18.73
N LEU A 29 3.46 0.06 -17.84
CA LEU A 29 4.65 0.84 -18.14
C LEU A 29 5.82 -0.12 -18.42
N SER A 30 6.63 0.20 -19.42
CA SER A 30 7.76 -0.63 -19.84
C SER A 30 8.93 0.22 -20.33
N GLY A 31 10.13 -0.32 -20.20
CA GLY A 31 11.37 0.36 -20.61
C GLY A 31 12.08 1.06 -19.45
N VAL A 32 13.33 1.44 -19.72
CA VAL A 32 14.23 2.04 -18.72
C VAL A 32 13.75 3.43 -18.32
N ASP A 33 13.25 4.22 -19.27
CA ASP A 33 12.75 5.57 -19.00
C ASP A 33 11.55 5.56 -18.06
N ALA A 34 10.60 4.65 -18.31
CA ALA A 34 9.46 4.47 -17.43
C ALA A 34 9.87 4.03 -16.01
N ARG A 35 10.87 3.15 -15.90
CA ARG A 35 11.46 2.77 -14.60
C ARG A 35 12.06 3.98 -13.88
N ASN A 36 12.83 4.80 -14.58
CA ASN A 36 13.49 5.96 -14.00
C ASN A 36 12.48 7.01 -13.53
N ALA A 37 11.45 7.28 -14.33
CA ALA A 37 10.35 8.17 -13.94
C ALA A 37 9.62 7.66 -12.69
N LEU A 38 9.34 6.35 -12.61
CA LEU A 38 8.75 5.74 -11.42
C LEU A 38 9.66 5.84 -10.20
N ALA A 39 10.97 5.64 -10.36
CA ALA A 39 11.92 5.77 -9.26
C ALA A 39 11.90 7.19 -8.67
N GLN A 40 11.94 8.22 -9.52
CA GLN A 40 11.88 9.62 -9.10
C GLN A 40 10.54 9.95 -8.41
N LEU A 41 9.43 9.47 -8.94
CA LEU A 41 8.11 9.63 -8.31
C LEU A 41 8.04 8.95 -6.93
N TYR A 42 8.60 7.75 -6.81
CA TYR A 42 8.58 7.02 -5.54
C TYR A 42 9.55 7.57 -4.51
N GLU A 43 10.63 8.23 -4.92
CA GLU A 43 11.58 8.88 -4.02
C GLU A 43 10.94 10.05 -3.25
N SER A 44 10.14 10.88 -3.93
CA SER A 44 9.42 11.97 -3.27
C SER A 44 8.18 11.47 -2.52
N SER A 45 7.38 10.60 -3.15
CA SER A 45 6.13 10.13 -2.56
C SER A 45 6.34 9.25 -1.33
N ARG A 46 7.42 8.44 -1.23
CA ARG A 46 7.69 7.63 -0.03
C ARG A 46 7.81 8.46 1.23
N LEU A 47 8.32 9.69 1.14
CA LEU A 47 8.45 10.57 2.30
C LEU A 47 7.06 11.01 2.75
N TYR A 48 6.28 11.55 1.82
CA TYR A 48 4.90 11.97 2.05
C TYR A 48 4.05 10.86 2.68
N ILE A 49 4.06 9.68 2.07
CA ILE A 49 3.20 8.56 2.45
C ILE A 49 3.62 7.91 3.78
N ASN A 50 4.92 7.83 4.07
CA ASN A 50 5.39 7.11 5.25
C ASN A 50 5.53 8.01 6.48
N PHE A 51 5.79 9.31 6.33
CA PHE A 51 6.05 10.21 7.45
C PHE A 51 4.99 11.29 7.64
N PHE A 52 4.36 11.75 6.56
CA PHE A 52 3.45 12.91 6.61
C PHE A 52 1.98 12.53 6.47
N GLN A 53 1.67 11.28 6.10
CA GLN A 53 0.30 10.78 6.03
C GLN A 53 0.03 9.77 7.16
N PRO A 54 -1.02 9.96 7.98
CA PRO A 54 -1.40 8.97 8.97
C PRO A 54 -1.83 7.69 8.26
N SER A 55 -1.26 6.55 8.65
CA SER A 55 -1.62 5.24 8.10
C SER A 55 -2.42 4.43 9.11
N PHE A 56 -3.61 4.01 8.71
CA PHE A 56 -4.51 3.17 9.51
C PHE A 56 -4.32 1.71 9.08
N LYS A 57 -3.68 0.92 9.94
CA LYS A 57 -3.51 -0.52 9.72
C LYS A 57 -4.80 -1.24 10.09
N LEU A 58 -5.28 -2.10 9.19
CA LEU A 58 -6.47 -2.91 9.43
C LEU A 58 -6.20 -3.86 10.60
N LYS A 59 -6.98 -3.73 11.68
CA LYS A 59 -6.92 -4.58 12.88
C LYS A 59 -7.75 -5.85 12.69
N SER A 60 -9.00 -5.68 12.24
CA SER A 60 -9.91 -6.79 11.98
C SER A 60 -10.93 -6.42 10.91
N LYS A 61 -11.46 -7.45 10.25
CA LYS A 61 -12.53 -7.34 9.27
C LYS A 61 -13.53 -8.46 9.53
N THR A 62 -14.76 -8.09 9.84
CA THR A 62 -15.89 -9.02 10.00
C THR A 62 -16.89 -8.78 8.88
N ARG A 63 -17.54 -9.86 8.41
CA ARG A 63 -18.57 -9.81 7.38
C ARG A 63 -19.86 -10.35 7.95
N ASP A 64 -20.92 -9.57 7.81
CA ASP A 64 -22.29 -9.95 8.17
C ASP A 64 -23.16 -9.79 6.91
N GLY A 65 -23.44 -10.91 6.24
CA GLY A 65 -24.08 -10.94 4.93
C GLY A 65 -23.38 -10.05 3.90
N ALA A 66 -24.07 -9.00 3.44
CA ALA A 66 -23.56 -8.01 2.50
C ALA A 66 -22.71 -6.90 3.16
N ARG A 67 -22.76 -6.75 4.48
CA ARG A 67 -22.04 -5.69 5.20
C ARG A 67 -20.66 -6.15 5.64
N VAL A 68 -19.71 -5.24 5.53
CA VAL A 68 -18.32 -5.45 5.94
C VAL A 68 -17.94 -4.41 6.97
N HIS A 69 -17.68 -4.85 8.20
CA HIS A 69 -17.19 -4.01 9.28
C HIS A 69 -15.67 -4.14 9.36
N LYS A 70 -14.98 -3.00 9.39
CA LYS A 70 -13.52 -2.92 9.48
C LYS A 70 -13.14 -2.10 10.70
N VAL A 71 -12.28 -2.65 11.53
CA VAL A 71 -11.67 -1.95 12.67
C VAL A 71 -10.22 -1.68 12.35
N TYR A 72 -9.76 -0.47 12.61
CA TYR A 72 -8.38 -0.05 12.34
C TYR A 72 -7.65 0.30 13.64
N LEU A 73 -6.33 0.12 13.65
CA LEU A 73 -5.47 0.68 14.69
C LEU A 73 -5.39 2.20 14.53
N ALA A 74 -5.28 2.91 15.66
CA ALA A 74 -4.95 4.33 15.65
C ALA A 74 -3.56 4.53 15.00
N PRO A 75 -3.36 5.62 14.25
CA PRO A 75 -2.07 5.92 13.65
C PRO A 75 -1.07 6.24 14.78
N ALA A 76 0.14 5.70 14.66
CA ALA A 76 1.25 6.01 15.55
C ALA A 76 2.38 6.64 14.73
N THR A 77 3.01 7.68 15.27
CA THR A 77 4.25 8.22 14.71
C THR A 77 5.36 7.18 14.85
N PRO A 78 6.22 7.00 13.83
CA PRO A 78 7.41 6.15 13.97
C PRO A 78 8.26 6.65 15.15
N CYS A 79 8.66 5.75 16.05
CA CYS A 79 9.63 6.01 17.11
C CYS A 79 11.06 5.76 16.63
#